data_AF-A0A9D6XTJ1-F1
#
_entry.id   AF-A0A9D6XTJ1-F1
#
_cell.length_a   1.000
_cell.length_b   1.000
_cell.length_c   1.000
_cell.angle_alpha   90.00
_cell.angle_beta   90.00
_cell.angle_gamma   90.00
#
_symmetry.space_group_name_H-M   'P 1'
#
loop_
_entity.id
_entity.type
_entity.pdbx_description
1 polymer ?
#
loop_
_entity_poly.entity_id
_entity_poly.type
_entity_poly.pdbx_seq_one_letter_code
_entity_poly.pdbx_strand_id
1 'polypeptide(L)'
;MTCDECRQMLVLEEDELDVSVDARDHLSNCPGCLEFVQEQAALHAQIRKLALSERAPETLRRRVEKMVGRRATGYARSPRFRLQIVGVAATVALVLAGFLAARYYIVQRGPTADHLAQQFVSDHLHYLPGREQFVSDSPQAIQKWFEGRVDFPVHVPEIPTAAVEDARVCNIAGRKAALLHYRHKPGETLISLFVAEEPKSFEKEKY
;
A
#
# COMPACT_ATOMS: atom_id res chain seq x y z
N MET A 1 -34.53 -22.36 1.19
CA MET A 1 -34.95 -23.20 0.05
C MET A 1 -35.79 -24.36 0.55
N THR A 2 -36.92 -24.62 -0.09
CA THR A 2 -37.76 -25.80 0.21
C THR A 2 -37.25 -27.03 -0.55
N CYS A 3 -37.64 -28.23 -0.11
CA CYS A 3 -37.26 -29.46 -0.80
C CYS A 3 -37.82 -29.52 -2.23
N ASP A 4 -38.99 -28.91 -2.48
CA ASP A 4 -39.61 -28.89 -3.82
C ASP A 4 -38.82 -27.98 -4.78
N GLU A 5 -38.44 -26.79 -4.33
CA GLU A 5 -37.56 -25.87 -5.07
C GLU A 5 -36.21 -26.51 -5.39
N CYS A 6 -35.61 -27.21 -4.40
CA CYS A 6 -34.35 -27.94 -4.59
C CYS A 6 -34.46 -28.99 -5.69
N ARG A 7 -35.53 -29.79 -5.68
CA ARG A 7 -35.72 -30.90 -6.62
C ARG A 7 -36.00 -30.40 -8.03
N GLN A 8 -36.75 -29.31 -8.18
CA GLN A 8 -37.00 -28.70 -9.49
C GLN A 8 -35.71 -28.17 -10.12
N MET A 9 -34.85 -27.50 -9.34
CA MET A 9 -33.55 -27.03 -9.84
C MET A 9 -32.66 -28.20 -10.30
N LEU A 10 -32.59 -29.28 -9.50
CA LEU A 10 -31.76 -30.45 -9.81
C LEU A 10 -32.20 -31.24 -11.05
N VAL A 11 -33.47 -31.16 -11.45
CA VAL A 11 -33.99 -31.84 -12.66
C VAL A 11 -33.78 -31.01 -13.93
N LEU A 12 -33.75 -29.67 -13.81
CA LEU A 12 -33.66 -28.76 -14.95
C LEU A 12 -32.21 -28.46 -15.37
N GLU A 13 -31.23 -28.66 -14.48
CA GLU A 13 -29.82 -28.43 -14.78
C GLU A 13 -29.16 -29.73 -15.30
N GLU A 14 -28.88 -29.79 -16.60
CA GLU A 14 -28.15 -30.91 -17.23
C GLU A 14 -26.66 -30.96 -16.87
N ASP A 15 -26.11 -29.89 -16.27
CA ASP A 15 -24.69 -29.77 -15.89
C ASP A 15 -24.57 -29.60 -14.37
N GLU A 16 -23.99 -30.60 -13.69
CA GLU A 16 -23.81 -30.65 -12.22
C GLU A 16 -22.97 -29.46 -11.66
N LEU A 17 -22.41 -28.62 -12.54
CA LEU A 17 -21.47 -27.55 -12.22
C LEU A 17 -22.11 -26.19 -11.94
N ASP A 18 -23.41 -25.99 -12.22
CA ASP A 18 -24.09 -24.69 -12.01
C ASP A 18 -25.12 -24.69 -10.87
N VAL A 19 -25.11 -25.73 -10.03
CA VAL A 19 -26.02 -25.82 -8.87
C VAL A 19 -25.73 -24.66 -7.90
N SER A 20 -26.73 -23.85 -7.57
CA SER A 20 -26.59 -22.72 -6.64
C SER A 20 -26.01 -23.14 -5.27
N VAL A 21 -25.33 -22.21 -4.59
CA VAL A 21 -24.73 -22.47 -3.26
C VAL A 21 -25.79 -22.93 -2.25
N ASP A 22 -26.96 -22.29 -2.27
CA ASP A 22 -28.08 -22.62 -1.39
C ASP A 22 -28.61 -24.04 -1.62
N ALA A 23 -28.59 -24.53 -2.87
CA ALA A 23 -29.00 -25.88 -3.20
C ALA A 23 -27.99 -26.94 -2.74
N ARG A 24 -26.69 -26.65 -2.82
CA ARG A 24 -25.63 -27.53 -2.28
C ARG A 24 -25.71 -27.63 -0.77
N ASP A 25 -25.91 -26.51 -0.08
CA ASP A 25 -26.04 -26.47 1.37
C ASP A 25 -27.27 -27.26 1.84
N HIS A 26 -28.40 -27.14 1.15
CA HIS A 26 -29.58 -27.92 1.46
C HIS A 26 -29.38 -29.43 1.20
N LEU A 27 -28.75 -29.81 0.08
CA LEU A 27 -28.43 -31.20 -0.23
C LEU A 27 -27.55 -31.86 0.84
N SER A 28 -26.60 -31.12 1.40
CA SER A 28 -25.73 -31.61 2.48
C SER A 28 -26.48 -31.85 3.80
N ASN A 29 -27.61 -31.17 4.00
CA ASN A 29 -28.35 -31.16 5.27
C ASN A 29 -29.72 -31.87 5.20
N CYS A 30 -30.19 -32.27 4.02
CA CYS A 30 -31.48 -32.92 3.83
C CYS A 30 -31.34 -34.34 3.25
N PRO A 31 -31.59 -35.40 4.04
CA PRO A 31 -31.45 -36.78 3.58
C PRO A 31 -32.44 -37.15 2.46
N GLY A 32 -33.65 -36.58 2.47
CA GLY A 32 -34.66 -36.85 1.43
C GLY A 32 -34.36 -36.21 0.07
N CYS A 33 -33.52 -35.18 0.02
CA CYS A 33 -33.02 -34.63 -1.25
C CYS A 33 -31.80 -35.40 -1.74
N LEU A 34 -30.97 -35.90 -0.81
CA LEU A 34 -29.82 -36.75 -1.14
C LEU A 34 -30.25 -38.11 -1.72
N GLU A 35 -31.29 -38.74 -1.15
CA GLU A 35 -31.88 -39.97 -1.68
C GLU A 35 -32.45 -39.77 -3.09
N PHE A 36 -33.17 -38.67 -3.31
CA PHE A 36 -33.71 -38.32 -4.63
C PHE A 36 -32.61 -38.20 -5.71
N VAL A 37 -31.47 -37.57 -5.39
CA VAL A 37 -30.33 -37.48 -6.32
C VAL A 37 -29.73 -38.85 -6.62
N GLN A 38 -29.66 -39.75 -5.63
CA GLN A 38 -29.16 -41.11 -5.83
C GLN A 38 -30.08 -41.93 -6.73
N GLU A 39 -31.40 -41.80 -6.57
CA GLU A 39 -32.38 -42.46 -7.44
C GLU A 39 -32.28 -41.97 -8.88
N GLN A 40 -32.15 -40.66 -9.10
CA GLN A 40 -31.94 -40.07 -10.43
C GLN A 40 -30.66 -40.59 -11.08
N ALA A 41 -29.54 -40.60 -10.34
CA ALA A 41 -28.27 -41.12 -10.82
C ALA A 41 -28.36 -42.63 -11.18
N ALA A 42 -29.09 -43.42 -10.37
CA ALA A 42 -29.32 -44.83 -10.64
C ALA A 42 -30.15 -45.04 -11.91
N LEU A 43 -31.21 -44.26 -12.11
CA LEU A 43 -32.03 -44.28 -13.32
C LEU A 43 -31.19 -43.89 -14.56
N HIS A 44 -30.44 -42.79 -14.50
CA HIS A 44 -29.55 -42.35 -15.57
C HIS A 44 -28.50 -43.41 -15.93
N ALA A 45 -27.95 -44.11 -14.93
CA ALA A 45 -27.00 -45.19 -15.16
C ALA A 45 -27.64 -46.40 -15.86
N GLN A 46 -28.89 -46.74 -15.54
CA GLN A 46 -29.63 -47.80 -16.23
C GLN A 46 -29.96 -47.41 -17.68
N ILE A 47 -30.42 -46.18 -17.91
CA ILE A 47 -30.67 -45.64 -19.25
C ILE A 47 -29.38 -45.67 -20.08
N ARG A 48 -28.25 -45.23 -19.52
CA ARG A 48 -26.96 -45.24 -20.22
C ARG A 48 -26.47 -46.64 -20.57
N LYS A 49 -26.79 -47.66 -19.76
CA LYS A 49 -26.46 -49.07 -20.06
C LYS A 49 -27.31 -49.64 -21.20
N LEU A 50 -28.57 -49.21 -21.30
CA LEU A 50 -29.51 -49.65 -22.34
C LEU A 50 -29.35 -48.86 -23.64
N ALA A 51 -28.93 -47.60 -23.55
CA ALA A 51 -28.59 -46.78 -24.70
C ALA A 51 -27.33 -47.34 -25.37
N LEU A 52 -27.47 -47.74 -26.63
CA LEU A 52 -26.35 -48.08 -27.52
C LEU A 52 -25.42 -46.86 -27.62
N SER A 53 -24.36 -46.83 -26.81
CA SER A 53 -23.35 -45.78 -26.88
C SER A 53 -22.55 -45.96 -28.16
N GLU A 54 -22.67 -44.99 -29.07
CA GLU A 54 -21.82 -44.91 -30.25
C GLU A 54 -20.37 -44.67 -29.81
N ARG A 55 -19.43 -45.49 -30.26
CA ARG A 55 -18.01 -45.32 -29.89
C ARG A 55 -17.48 -44.03 -30.50
N ALA A 56 -17.04 -43.12 -29.65
CA ALA A 56 -16.32 -41.93 -30.09
C ALA A 56 -15.09 -42.32 -30.92
N PRO A 57 -14.81 -41.65 -32.05
CA PRO A 57 -13.61 -41.89 -32.83
C PRO A 57 -12.33 -41.76 -31.98
N GLU A 58 -11.36 -42.65 -32.18
CA GLU A 58 -10.10 -42.68 -31.41
C GLU A 58 -9.34 -41.34 -31.46
N THR A 59 -9.52 -40.56 -32.52
CA THR A 59 -8.95 -39.21 -32.67
C THR A 59 -9.52 -38.22 -31.66
N LEU A 60 -10.83 -38.27 -31.41
CA LEU A 60 -11.51 -37.44 -30.41
C LEU A 60 -11.07 -37.86 -29.00
N ARG A 61 -11.03 -39.16 -28.72
CA ARG A 61 -10.63 -39.71 -27.41
C ARG A 61 -9.22 -39.26 -27.03
N ARG A 62 -8.25 -39.42 -27.93
CA ARG A 62 -6.86 -38.94 -27.73
C ARG A 62 -6.77 -37.43 -27.52
N ARG A 63 -7.63 -36.65 -28.17
CA ARG A 63 -7.65 -35.18 -28.03
C ARG A 63 -8.18 -34.78 -26.65
N VAL A 64 -9.25 -35.43 -26.18
CA VAL A 64 -9.81 -35.23 -24.84
C VAL A 64 -8.83 -35.67 -23.76
N GLU A 65 -8.22 -36.85 -23.88
CA GLU A 65 -7.20 -37.34 -22.95
C GLU A 65 -6.02 -36.36 -22.82
N LYS A 66 -5.58 -35.74 -23.93
CA LYS A 66 -4.55 -34.68 -23.91
C LYS A 66 -5.02 -33.41 -23.20
N MET A 67 -6.27 -33.00 -23.36
CA MET A 67 -6.81 -31.81 -22.68
C MET A 67 -6.96 -32.05 -21.17
N VAL A 68 -7.47 -33.21 -20.77
CA VAL A 68 -7.63 -33.59 -19.36
C VAL A 68 -6.28 -33.83 -18.70
N GLY A 69 -5.36 -34.53 -19.37
CA GLY A 69 -3.99 -34.75 -18.88
C GLY A 69 -3.24 -33.45 -18.62
N ARG A 70 -3.39 -32.44 -19.49
CA ARG A 70 -2.82 -31.10 -19.27
C ARG A 70 -3.41 -30.40 -18.04
N ARG A 71 -4.71 -30.57 -17.77
CA ARG A 71 -5.39 -29.99 -16.61
C ARG A 71 -4.99 -30.68 -15.31
N ALA A 72 -4.82 -32.00 -15.32
CA ALA A 72 -4.34 -32.78 -14.16
C ALA A 72 -2.88 -32.45 -13.79
N THR A 73 -2.03 -32.14 -14.78
CA THR A 73 -0.64 -31.73 -14.52
C THR A 73 -0.48 -30.31 -13.97
N GLY A 74 -1.54 -29.51 -13.90
CA GLY A 74 -1.51 -28.15 -13.32
C GLY A 74 -1.34 -28.12 -11.80
N TYR A 75 -1.54 -29.24 -11.10
CA TYR A 75 -1.48 -29.31 -9.63
C TYR A 75 -0.44 -30.27 -9.06
N ALA A 76 0.28 -31.03 -9.90
CA ALA A 76 1.41 -31.82 -9.45
C ALA A 76 2.60 -30.88 -9.18
N ARG A 77 2.60 -30.24 -8.01
CA ARG A 77 3.70 -29.39 -7.50
C ARG A 77 5.00 -30.17 -7.48
N SER A 78 5.75 -30.10 -8.58
CA SER A 78 7.05 -30.74 -8.69
C SER A 78 7.99 -30.18 -7.63
N PRO A 79 8.93 -30.97 -7.09
CA PRO A 79 9.91 -30.49 -6.10
C PRO A 79 10.75 -29.33 -6.65
N ARG A 80 10.91 -29.24 -7.98
CA ARG A 80 11.60 -28.13 -8.65
C ARG A 80 10.82 -26.82 -8.55
N PHE A 81 9.49 -26.86 -8.63
CA PHE A 81 8.64 -25.67 -8.46
C PHE A 81 8.67 -25.15 -7.01
N ARG A 82 8.71 -26.06 -6.01
CA ARG A 82 8.91 -25.66 -4.60
C ARG A 82 10.28 -25.01 -4.38
N LEU A 83 11.34 -25.58 -4.96
CA LEU A 83 12.70 -25.01 -4.85
C LEU A 83 12.80 -23.62 -5.50
N GLN A 84 12.12 -23.42 -6.64
CA GLN A 84 12.04 -22.12 -7.31
C GLN A 84 11.26 -21.09 -6.49
N ILE A 85 10.11 -21.47 -5.91
CA ILE A 85 9.36 -20.56 -5.03
C ILE A 85 10.18 -20.19 -3.78
N VAL A 86 10.88 -21.15 -3.18
CA VAL A 86 11.73 -20.88 -2.01
C VAL A 86 12.91 -19.96 -2.39
N GLY A 87 13.53 -20.16 -3.55
CA GLY A 87 14.59 -19.27 -4.06
C GLY A 87 14.10 -17.85 -4.34
N VAL A 88 12.91 -17.70 -4.94
CA VAL A 88 12.28 -16.39 -5.17
C VAL A 88 11.90 -15.72 -3.84
N ALA A 89 11.34 -16.47 -2.89
CA ALA A 89 11.00 -15.93 -1.57
C ALA A 89 12.25 -15.46 -0.80
N ALA A 90 13.36 -16.22 -0.87
CA ALA A 90 14.61 -15.86 -0.21
C ALA A 90 15.25 -14.60 -0.82
N THR A 91 15.23 -14.46 -2.15
CA THR A 91 15.74 -13.26 -2.83
C THR A 91 14.91 -12.02 -2.51
N VAL A 92 13.57 -12.14 -2.52
CA VAL A 92 12.68 -11.04 -2.12
C VAL A 92 12.91 -10.64 -0.66
N ALA A 93 13.06 -11.61 0.25
CA ALA A 93 13.35 -11.35 1.66
C ALA A 93 14.70 -10.62 1.86
N LEU A 94 15.75 -11.00 1.13
CA LEU A 94 17.05 -10.32 1.17
C LEU A 94 16.98 -8.89 0.64
N VAL A 95 16.27 -8.66 -0.46
CA VAL A 95 16.08 -7.30 -1.01
C VAL A 95 15.31 -6.42 -0.02
N LEU A 96 14.23 -6.94 0.57
CA LEU A 96 13.46 -6.21 1.58
C LEU A 96 14.30 -5.91 2.83
N ALA A 97 15.06 -6.89 3.33
CA ALA A 97 15.96 -6.71 4.46
C ALA A 97 17.04 -5.67 4.17
N GLY A 98 17.65 -5.71 2.97
CA GLY A 98 18.64 -4.73 2.53
C GLY A 98 18.05 -3.32 2.42
N PHE A 99 16.85 -3.19 1.87
CA PHE A 99 16.15 -1.90 1.78
C PHE A 99 15.81 -1.33 3.16
N LEU A 100 15.30 -2.17 4.06
CA LEU A 100 14.99 -1.77 5.44
C LEU A 100 16.27 -1.37 6.20
N ALA A 101 17.36 -2.13 6.06
CA ALA A 101 18.65 -1.80 6.67
C ALA A 101 19.23 -0.50 6.13
N ALA A 102 19.18 -0.27 4.81
CA ALA A 102 19.62 0.97 4.19
C ALA A 102 18.78 2.16 4.66
N ARG A 103 17.46 2.01 4.70
CA ARG A 103 16.54 3.03 5.23
C ARG A 103 16.86 3.35 6.69
N TYR A 104 17.04 2.34 7.52
CA TYR A 104 17.40 2.52 8.92
C TYR A 104 18.74 3.25 9.08
N TYR A 105 19.75 2.89 8.27
CA TYR A 105 21.05 3.53 8.27
C TYR A 105 21.00 5.00 7.86
N ILE A 106 20.22 5.33 6.82
CA ILE A 106 20.01 6.72 6.36
C ILE A 106 19.28 7.54 7.43
N VAL A 107 18.22 6.99 8.03
CA VAL A 107 17.46 7.69 9.07
C VAL A 107 18.32 7.93 10.33
N GLN A 108 19.17 6.97 10.70
CA GLN A 108 20.07 7.12 11.86
C GLN A 108 21.17 8.17 11.67
N ARG A 109 21.68 8.34 10.45
CA ARG A 109 22.76 9.31 10.20
C ARG A 109 22.28 10.75 10.18
N GLY A 110 20.97 10.99 10.11
CA GLY A 110 20.41 12.33 10.00
C GLY A 110 20.86 13.05 8.72
N PRO A 111 20.26 14.21 8.39
CA PRO A 111 20.79 15.06 7.34
C PRO A 111 22.18 15.57 7.73
N THR A 112 23.11 15.57 6.76
CA THR A 112 24.41 16.22 6.90
C THR A 112 24.25 17.74 6.89
N ALA A 113 25.23 18.47 7.43
CA ALA A 113 25.23 19.92 7.47
C ALA A 113 25.02 20.56 6.09
N ASP A 114 25.74 20.07 5.09
CA ASP A 114 25.65 20.56 3.72
C ASP A 114 24.26 20.36 3.11
N HIS A 115 23.65 19.19 3.31
CA HIS A 115 22.30 18.93 2.81
C HIS A 115 21.25 19.82 3.49
N LEU A 116 21.39 20.06 4.80
CA LEU A 116 20.49 20.95 5.52
C LEU A 116 20.64 22.39 5.03
N ALA A 117 21.88 22.86 4.86
CA ALA A 117 22.17 24.18 4.29
C ALA A 117 21.59 24.35 2.89
N GLN A 118 21.75 23.35 2.01
CA GLN A 118 21.16 23.35 0.67
C GLN A 118 19.62 23.45 0.69
N GLN A 119 18.96 22.83 1.66
CA GLN A 119 17.50 22.91 1.78
C GLN A 119 17.03 24.29 2.26
N PHE A 120 17.75 24.93 3.18
CA PHE A 120 17.46 26.32 3.57
C PHE A 120 17.63 27.29 2.40
N VAL A 121 18.72 27.15 1.64
CA VAL A 121 18.96 27.96 0.43
C VAL A 121 17.86 27.71 -0.60
N SER A 122 17.47 26.46 -0.81
CA SER A 122 16.40 26.11 -1.74
C SER A 122 15.05 26.72 -1.34
N ASP A 123 14.68 26.68 -0.05
CA ASP A 123 13.42 27.30 0.43
C ASP A 123 13.46 28.83 0.29
N HIS A 124 14.61 29.45 0.56
CA HIS A 124 14.81 30.89 0.33
C HIS A 124 14.68 31.28 -1.16
N LEU A 125 15.33 30.53 -2.06
CA LEU A 125 15.26 30.81 -3.50
C LEU A 125 13.86 30.57 -4.10
N HIS A 126 13.10 29.62 -3.54
CA HIS A 126 11.72 29.35 -3.93
C HIS A 126 10.70 30.15 -3.10
N TYR A 127 11.14 31.20 -2.41
CA TYR A 127 10.23 32.11 -1.74
C TYR A 127 9.26 32.73 -2.75
N LEU A 128 7.96 32.50 -2.54
CA LEU A 128 6.89 33.14 -3.30
C LEU A 128 6.12 34.08 -2.35
N PRO A 129 6.01 35.38 -2.67
CA PRO A 129 5.20 36.30 -1.87
C PRO A 129 3.74 35.83 -1.81
N GLY A 130 3.10 35.98 -0.65
CA GLY A 130 1.72 35.51 -0.40
C GLY A 130 1.59 34.09 0.19
N ARG A 131 2.70 33.43 0.54
CA ARG A 131 2.70 32.17 1.32
C ARG A 131 2.93 32.38 2.83
N GLU A 132 2.79 33.61 3.27
CA GLU A 132 2.98 34.07 4.64
C GLU A 132 1.86 33.50 5.51
N GLN A 133 2.20 32.92 6.65
CA GLN A 133 1.18 32.35 7.55
C GLN A 133 0.78 33.34 8.64
N PHE A 134 1.64 34.31 8.93
CA PHE A 134 1.40 35.35 9.91
C PHE A 134 2.18 36.60 9.52
N VAL A 135 1.50 37.73 9.44
CA VAL A 135 2.07 39.02 9.09
C VAL A 135 1.95 39.91 10.33
N SER A 136 3.08 40.37 10.84
CA SER A 136 3.15 41.21 12.03
C SER A 136 4.52 41.88 12.09
N ASP A 137 4.53 43.15 12.48
CA ASP A 137 5.72 43.95 12.72
C ASP A 137 6.24 43.84 14.17
N SER A 138 5.44 43.27 15.08
CA SER A 138 5.82 43.04 16.47
C SER A 138 6.56 41.71 16.68
N PRO A 139 7.82 41.72 17.17
CA PRO A 139 8.56 40.51 17.50
C PRO A 139 7.86 39.62 18.54
N GLN A 140 7.23 40.25 19.54
CA GLN A 140 6.51 39.55 20.62
C GLN A 140 5.27 38.81 20.10
N ALA A 141 4.55 39.39 19.14
CA ALA A 141 3.40 38.75 18.51
C ALA A 141 3.81 37.54 17.68
N ILE A 142 4.93 37.64 16.94
CA ILE A 142 5.49 36.52 16.17
C ILE A 142 5.96 35.40 17.10
N GLN A 143 6.65 35.74 18.19
CA GLN A 143 7.11 34.75 19.15
C GLN A 143 5.94 33.96 19.75
N LYS A 144 4.88 34.65 20.19
CA LYS A 144 3.65 34.00 20.66
C LYS A 144 2.95 33.18 19.59
N TRP A 145 3.00 33.61 18.33
CA TRP A 145 2.40 32.86 17.23
C TRP A 145 3.12 31.53 16.97
N PHE A 146 4.44 31.47 17.19
CA PHE A 146 5.23 30.23 17.08
C PHE A 146 5.02 29.25 18.25
N GLU A 147 4.52 29.72 19.40
CA GLU A 147 4.24 28.85 20.56
C GLU A 147 3.27 27.73 20.17
N GLY A 148 3.70 26.47 20.37
CA GLY A 148 2.92 25.27 20.04
C GLY A 148 2.87 24.91 18.55
N ARG A 149 3.44 25.72 17.65
CA ARG A 149 3.50 25.40 16.21
C ARG A 149 4.80 24.68 15.83
N VAL A 150 5.91 25.09 16.44
CA VAL A 150 7.21 24.43 16.32
C VAL A 150 7.57 23.71 17.62
N ASP A 151 8.50 22.76 17.53
CA ASP A 151 8.82 21.85 18.63
C ASP A 151 9.90 22.44 19.58
N PHE A 152 10.28 23.72 19.41
CA PHE A 152 11.30 24.43 20.18
C PHE A 152 10.92 25.92 20.39
N PRO A 153 11.44 26.60 21.43
CA PRO A 153 11.19 28.02 21.65
C PRO A 153 11.92 28.88 20.62
N VAL A 154 11.18 29.71 19.88
CA VAL A 154 11.72 30.67 18.90
C VAL A 154 11.94 32.01 19.60
N HIS A 155 13.18 32.49 19.61
CA HIS A 155 13.50 33.85 20.04
C HIS A 155 13.66 34.72 18.80
N VAL A 156 12.82 35.74 18.67
CA VAL A 156 12.83 36.67 17.53
C VAL A 156 13.84 37.79 17.84
N PRO A 157 14.99 37.87 17.16
CA PRO A 157 15.95 38.94 17.41
C PRO A 157 15.42 40.28 16.91
N GLU A 158 15.59 41.32 17.71
CA GLU A 158 15.38 42.70 17.28
C GLU A 158 16.62 43.19 16.53
N ILE A 159 16.46 43.55 15.26
CA ILE A 159 17.55 44.01 14.40
C ILE A 159 17.35 45.53 14.19
N PRO A 160 18.27 46.40 14.65
CA PRO A 160 18.09 47.86 14.55
C PRO A 160 17.92 48.38 13.11
N THR A 161 18.47 47.66 12.14
CA THR A 161 18.46 48.02 10.72
C THR A 161 17.46 47.22 9.89
N ALA A 162 16.64 46.35 10.48
CA ALA A 162 15.66 45.57 9.74
C ALA A 162 14.39 45.29 10.55
N ALA A 163 13.24 45.54 9.95
CA ALA A 163 11.94 45.22 10.55
C ALA A 163 11.51 43.81 10.16
N VAL A 164 10.96 43.05 11.11
CA VAL A 164 10.28 41.80 10.81
C VAL A 164 8.93 42.12 10.17
N GLU A 165 8.54 41.40 9.12
CA GLU A 165 7.26 41.60 8.45
C GLU A 165 6.36 40.38 8.55
N ASP A 166 6.95 39.20 8.40
CA ASP A 166 6.19 37.97 8.33
C ASP A 166 6.92 36.79 9.00
N ALA A 167 6.12 35.78 9.31
CA ALA A 167 6.55 34.52 9.87
C ALA A 167 5.84 33.33 9.21
N ARG A 168 6.58 32.23 9.10
CA ARG A 168 6.08 30.97 8.54
C ARG A 168 6.71 29.78 9.24
N VAL A 169 5.93 28.71 9.40
CA VAL A 169 6.49 27.39 9.72
C VAL A 169 6.82 26.67 8.41
N CYS A 170 8.10 26.33 8.22
CA CYS A 170 8.57 25.54 7.09
C CYS A 170 8.95 24.13 7.55
N ASN A 171 9.01 23.20 6.60
CA ASN A 171 9.46 21.84 6.84
C ASN A 171 10.78 21.64 6.08
N ILE A 172 11.86 21.56 6.83
CA ILE A 172 13.22 21.40 6.31
C ILE A 172 13.74 20.05 6.79
N ALA A 173 14.13 19.18 5.85
CA ALA A 173 14.58 17.81 6.13
C ALA A 173 13.61 16.95 6.97
N GLY A 174 12.29 17.19 6.88
CA GLY A 174 11.29 16.46 7.67
C GLY A 174 11.10 17.01 9.10
N ARG A 175 11.76 18.13 9.44
CA ARG A 175 11.65 18.81 10.74
C ARG A 175 11.00 20.17 10.54
N LYS A 176 10.22 20.60 11.54
CA LYS A 176 9.67 21.96 11.55
C LYS A 176 10.81 22.95 11.80
N ALA A 177 10.85 24.00 10.99
CA ALA A 177 11.72 25.15 11.19
C ALA A 177 10.87 26.42 11.18
N ALA A 178 11.31 27.43 11.93
CA ALA A 178 10.72 28.75 11.92
C ALA A 178 11.44 29.61 10.88
N LEU A 179 10.69 30.17 9.95
CA LEU A 179 11.17 31.13 8.96
C LEU A 179 10.60 32.49 9.32
N LEU A 180 11.48 33.48 9.44
CA LEU A 180 11.13 34.88 9.64
C LEU A 180 11.66 35.69 8.47
N HIS A 181 10.84 36.59 7.93
CA HIS A 181 11.28 37.53 6.92
C HIS A 181 11.49 38.89 7.54
N TYR A 182 12.72 39.37 7.40
CA TYR A 182 13.14 40.71 7.76
C TYR A 182 13.32 41.55 6.51
N ARG A 183 13.11 42.85 6.66
CA ARG A 183 13.34 43.81 5.60
C ARG A 183 14.21 44.97 6.11
N HIS A 184 15.38 45.14 5.51
CA HIS A 184 16.38 46.13 5.93
C HIS A 184 15.91 47.58 5.67
N LYS A 185 15.21 47.81 4.56
CA LYS A 185 14.51 49.05 4.23
C LYS A 185 13.25 48.71 3.43
N PRO A 186 12.16 49.50 3.54
CA PRO A 186 10.94 49.25 2.79
C PRO A 186 11.24 49.06 1.29
N GLY A 187 11.02 47.85 0.79
CA GLY A 187 11.19 47.48 -0.62
C GLY A 187 12.59 47.09 -1.13
N GLU A 188 13.66 47.08 -0.31
CA GLU A 188 15.03 46.97 -0.85
C GLU A 188 15.68 45.58 -0.70
N THR A 189 15.67 44.97 0.48
CA THR A 189 16.33 43.66 0.70
C THR A 189 15.55 42.79 1.67
N LEU A 190 15.11 41.63 1.19
CA LEU A 190 14.49 40.57 1.99
C LEU A 190 15.58 39.70 2.61
N ILE A 191 15.51 39.52 3.92
CA ILE A 191 16.41 38.67 4.69
C ILE A 191 15.58 37.55 5.29
N SER A 192 15.84 36.30 4.91
CA SER A 192 15.21 35.12 5.50
C SER A 192 16.04 34.61 6.67
N LEU A 193 15.51 34.72 7.89
CA LEU A 193 16.10 34.12 9.08
C LEU A 193 15.43 32.77 9.33
N PHE A 194 16.21 31.70 9.21
CA PHE A 194 15.77 30.35 9.57
C PHE A 194 16.25 30.01 10.98
N VAL A 195 15.32 29.61 11.83
CA VAL A 195 15.59 29.06 13.17
C VAL A 195 15.16 27.61 13.16
N ALA A 196 16.08 26.70 13.47
CA ALA A 196 15.84 25.27 13.54
C ALA A 196 16.59 24.66 14.73
N GLU A 197 16.06 23.57 15.27
CA GLU A 197 16.72 22.81 16.32
C GLU A 197 17.98 22.11 15.77
N GLU A 198 19.09 22.19 16.52
CA GLU A 198 20.35 21.54 16.15
C GLU A 198 20.10 20.03 15.89
N PRO A 199 20.56 19.48 14.75
CA PRO A 199 20.38 18.07 14.48
C PRO A 199 21.30 17.24 15.39
N LYS A 200 20.75 16.19 16.00
CA LYS A 200 21.51 15.24 16.83
C LYS A 200 22.73 14.60 16.12
N SER A 201 22.79 14.66 14.80
CA SER A 201 23.95 14.25 14.01
C SER A 201 25.19 15.13 14.24
N PHE A 202 25.01 16.41 14.58
CA PHE A 202 26.10 17.35 14.86
C PHE A 202 26.72 17.15 16.25
N GLU A 203 26.00 16.54 17.21
CA GLU A 203 26.56 16.19 18.52
C GLU A 203 27.62 15.08 18.43
N LYS A 204 27.52 14.19 17.42
CA LYS A 204 28.47 13.07 17.24
C LYS A 204 29.82 13.49 16.65
N GLU A 205 29.93 14.71 16.11
CA GLU A 205 31.16 15.21 15.48
C GLU A 205 32.05 16.01 16.46
N LYS A 206 31.63 16.15 17.73
CA LYS A 206 32.35 16.87 18.79
C LYS A 206 33.27 16.00 19.67
N TYR A 207 33.48 14.73 19.33
CA TYR A 207 34.36 13.80 20.06
C TYR A 207 35.41 13.15 19.15
#